data_AF-A0AAV4A1Q3-F1
#
_entry.id   AF-A0AAV4A1Q3-F1
#
_cell.length_a   1.000
_cell.length_b   1.000
_cell.length_c   1.000
_cell.angle_alpha   90.00
_cell.angle_beta   90.00
_cell.angle_gamma   90.00
#
_symmetry.space_group_name_H-M   'P 1'
#
loop_
_entity.id
_entity.type
_entity.pdbx_description
1 polymer ?
#
loop_
_entity_poly.entity_id
_entity_poly.type
_entity_poly.pdbx_seq_one_letter_code
_entity_poly.pdbx_strand_id
1 'polypeptide(L)'
;EGGELYFSDVYADRDLPPGIREHEELWCECVVGALYWKDLYKLASEIGFSTPRLVTAGIFDIEDKSYKQFLGDIFFYNFIVVDVCTTCPILIL
;
A
#
# COMPACT_ATOMS: atom_id res chain seq x y z
N GLU A 1 26.50 -6.44 5.94
CA GLU A 1 25.83 -5.14 6.11
C GLU A 1 24.63 -5.13 5.18
N GLY A 2 23.45 -4.76 5.69
CA GLY A 2 22.19 -4.82 4.94
C GLY A 2 21.70 -3.43 4.55
N GLY A 3 20.79 -3.37 3.56
CA GLY A 3 20.11 -2.14 3.16
C GLY A 3 18.72 -2.03 3.79
N GLU A 4 18.27 -0.79 4.02
CA GLU A 4 16.87 -0.49 4.36
C GLU A 4 16.13 -0.03 3.10
N LEU A 5 14.95 -0.61 2.87
CA LEU A 5 13.99 -0.16 1.87
C LEU A 5 13.06 0.86 2.54
N TYR A 6 13.17 2.12 2.14
CA TYR A 6 12.31 3.22 2.60
C TYR A 6 11.38 3.63 1.46
N PHE A 7 10.08 3.45 1.61
CA PHE A 7 9.13 3.82 0.57
C PHE A 7 7.81 4.34 1.14
N SER A 8 7.11 5.11 0.31
CA SER A 8 5.78 5.65 0.60
C SER A 8 4.80 5.04 -0.39
N ASP A 9 3.67 4.58 0.10
CA ASP A 9 2.60 4.03 -0.75
C ASP A 9 1.21 4.29 -0.14
N VAL A 10 0.16 4.09 -0.93
CA VAL A 10 -1.25 4.20 -0.51
C VAL A 10 -1.79 2.81 -0.19
N TYR A 11 -2.38 2.67 0.99
CA TYR A 11 -2.96 1.43 1.49
C TYR A 11 -4.43 1.61 1.83
N ALA A 12 -5.23 0.56 1.62
CA ALA A 12 -6.63 0.52 1.98
C ALA A 12 -6.83 -0.07 3.39
N ASP A 13 -7.92 0.31 4.06
CA ASP A 13 -8.34 -0.24 5.37
C ASP A 13 -8.81 -1.71 5.29
N ARG A 14 -9.08 -2.20 4.07
CA ARG A 14 -9.55 -3.55 3.75
C ARG A 14 -9.18 -3.95 2.33
N ASP A 15 -9.45 -5.21 1.99
CA ASP A 15 -9.34 -5.68 0.61
C ASP A 15 -10.34 -5.01 -0.32
N LEU A 16 -9.83 -4.54 -1.47
CA LEU A 16 -10.67 -3.95 -2.51
C LEU A 16 -11.48 -5.04 -3.23
N PRO A 17 -12.81 -4.91 -3.34
CA PRO A 17 -13.63 -5.82 -4.12
C PRO A 17 -13.23 -5.81 -5.61
N PRO A 18 -13.39 -6.95 -6.33
CA PRO A 18 -12.92 -7.08 -7.72
C PRO A 18 -13.45 -6.00 -8.67
N GLY A 19 -14.70 -5.58 -8.52
CA GLY A 19 -15.32 -4.57 -9.38
C GLY A 19 -14.68 -3.17 -9.28
N ILE A 20 -13.95 -2.86 -8.20
CA ILE A 20 -13.18 -1.61 -8.09
C ILE A 20 -11.92 -1.68 -8.96
N ARG A 21 -11.34 -2.88 -9.13
CA ARG A 21 -10.12 -3.10 -9.92
C ARG A 21 -10.30 -2.93 -11.42
N GLU A 22 -11.55 -2.97 -11.89
CA GLU A 22 -11.90 -2.83 -13.30
C GLU A 22 -12.10 -1.36 -13.73
N HIS A 23 -12.08 -0.42 -12.78
CA HIS A 23 -12.35 0.99 -13.06
C HIS A 23 -11.07 1.74 -13.50
N GLU A 24 -10.87 1.87 -14.82
CA GLU A 24 -9.65 2.44 -15.43
C GLU A 24 -9.27 3.84 -14.90
N GLU A 25 -10.24 4.73 -14.69
CA GLU A 25 -9.96 6.10 -14.22
C GLU A 25 -9.40 6.14 -12.78
N LEU A 26 -9.82 5.20 -11.93
CA LEU A 26 -9.38 5.13 -10.54
C LEU A 26 -7.97 4.52 -10.41
N TRP A 27 -7.44 3.89 -11.46
CA TRP A 27 -6.03 3.48 -11.51
C TRP A 27 -5.08 4.67 -11.51
N CYS A 28 -5.47 5.78 -12.14
CA CYS A 28 -4.64 6.98 -12.20
C CYS A 28 -4.45 7.67 -10.85
N GLU A 29 -5.37 7.44 -9.90
CA GLU A 29 -5.33 8.03 -8.56
C GLU A 29 -4.56 7.17 -7.54
N CYS A 30 -3.91 6.08 -7.96
CA CYS A 30 -3.24 5.10 -7.10
C CYS A 30 -4.18 4.40 -6.06
N VAL A 31 -5.49 4.58 -6.19
CA VAL A 31 -6.50 4.07 -5.25
C VAL A 31 -6.82 2.60 -5.52
N VAL A 32 -6.88 2.21 -6.79
CA VAL A 32 -7.31 0.86 -7.20
C VAL A 32 -6.25 -0.21 -6.95
N GLY A 33 -4.98 0.19 -7.03
CA GLY A 33 -3.84 -0.66 -6.72
C GLY A 33 -3.57 -0.80 -5.23
N ALA A 34 -4.28 -0.04 -4.38
CA ALA A 34 -4.00 0.02 -2.96
C ALA A 34 -4.16 -1.35 -2.32
N LEU A 35 -3.07 -1.81 -1.71
CA LEU A 35 -3.04 -3.06 -0.96
C LEU A 35 -3.74 -2.87 0.38
N TYR A 36 -4.39 -3.92 0.88
CA TYR A 36 -4.78 -3.94 2.29
C TYR A 36 -3.52 -3.86 3.16
N TRP A 37 -3.44 -2.88 4.05
CA TRP A 37 -2.22 -2.66 4.84
C TRP A 37 -1.75 -3.88 5.66
N LYS A 38 -2.63 -4.81 6.06
CA LYS A 38 -2.20 -6.03 6.78
C LYS A 38 -1.50 -7.02 5.86
N ASP A 39 -1.82 -7.01 4.57
CA ASP A 39 -1.19 -7.92 3.61
C ASP A 39 0.25 -7.53 3.30
N LEU A 40 0.62 -6.26 3.55
CA LEU A 40 2.02 -5.83 3.52
C LEU A 40 2.90 -6.70 4.43
N TYR A 41 2.44 -7.01 5.64
CA TYR A 41 3.20 -7.84 6.59
C TYR A 41 3.37 -9.28 6.10
N LYS A 42 2.35 -9.81 5.40
CA LYS A 42 2.41 -11.16 4.82
C LYS A 42 3.40 -11.18 3.66
N LEU A 43 3.27 -10.25 2.72
CA LEU A 43 4.16 -10.14 1.55
C LEU A 43 5.62 -9.90 1.95
N ALA A 44 5.87 -9.02 2.91
CA ALA A 44 7.21 -8.78 3.43
C ALA A 44 7.82 -10.09 3.95
N SER A 45 7.08 -10.84 4.78
CA SER A 45 7.55 -12.11 5.31
C SER A 45 7.79 -13.16 4.21
N GLU A 46 6.96 -13.21 3.17
CA GLU A 46 7.09 -14.19 2.08
C GLU A 46 8.30 -13.91 1.17
N ILE A 47 8.62 -12.64 0.95
CA ILE A 47 9.76 -12.22 0.12
C ILE A 47 11.09 -12.25 0.91
N GLY A 48 11.01 -12.39 2.23
CA GLY A 48 12.17 -12.44 3.12
C GLY A 48 12.64 -11.05 3.58
N PHE A 49 11.72 -10.11 3.64
CA PHE A 49 11.88 -8.88 4.38
C PHE A 49 11.57 -9.10 5.88
N SER A 50 12.10 -8.19 6.70
CA SER A 50 11.79 -8.15 8.12
C SER A 50 10.35 -7.69 8.36
N THR A 51 9.93 -7.54 9.62
CA THR A 51 8.64 -6.91 9.90
C THR A 51 8.69 -5.44 9.47
N PRO A 52 7.82 -4.98 8.55
CA PRO A 52 7.77 -3.59 8.14
C PRO A 52 7.53 -2.67 9.34
N ARG A 53 8.22 -1.53 9.37
CA ARG A 53 8.05 -0.49 10.40
C ARG A 53 7.36 0.72 9.80
N LEU A 54 6.22 1.10 10.36
CA LEU A 54 5.52 2.33 10.00
C LEU A 54 6.28 3.54 10.58
N VAL A 55 6.71 4.44 9.71
CA VAL A 55 7.39 5.70 10.10
C VAL A 55 6.38 6.83 10.22
N THR A 56 5.53 6.99 9.21
CA THR A 56 4.51 8.03 9.14
C THR A 56 3.23 7.45 8.56
N ALA A 57 2.10 7.91 9.06
CA ALA A 57 0.79 7.66 8.48
C ALA A 57 0.01 8.96 8.32
N GLY A 58 -0.73 9.07 7.22
CA GLY A 58 -1.73 10.11 7.03
C GLY A 58 -2.98 9.55 6.34
N ILE A 59 -4.00 10.38 6.26
CA ILE A 59 -5.25 10.06 5.56
C ILE A 59 -5.07 10.47 4.10
N PHE A 60 -5.44 9.57 3.19
CA PHE A 60 -5.52 9.87 1.76
C PHE A 60 -6.99 10.15 1.42
N ASP A 61 -7.34 11.44 1.28
CA ASP A 61 -8.71 11.84 0.94
C ASP A 61 -8.91 11.90 -0.58
N ILE A 62 -10.01 11.32 -1.05
CA ILE A 62 -10.33 11.24 -2.48
C ILE A 62 -11.20 12.45 -2.83
N GLU A 63 -10.67 13.48 -3.47
CA GLU A 63 -11.42 14.74 -3.63
C GLU A 63 -12.68 14.61 -4.51
N ASP A 64 -12.66 13.71 -5.50
CA ASP A 64 -13.78 13.53 -6.42
C ASP A 64 -14.97 12.81 -5.76
N LYS A 65 -16.13 13.48 -5.79
CA LYS A 65 -17.36 12.99 -5.17
C LYS A 65 -17.92 11.74 -5.85
N SER A 66 -17.76 11.61 -7.17
CA SER A 66 -18.21 10.44 -7.92
C SER A 66 -17.41 9.20 -7.51
N TYR A 67 -16.11 9.36 -7.31
CA TYR A 67 -15.23 8.32 -6.82
C TYR A 67 -15.51 7.95 -5.37
N LYS A 68 -15.72 8.93 -4.48
CA LYS A 68 -16.17 8.65 -3.10
C LYS A 68 -17.46 7.82 -3.08
N GLN A 69 -18.42 8.14 -3.95
CA GLN A 69 -19.68 7.40 -4.01
C GLN A 69 -19.49 5.97 -4.54
N PHE A 70 -18.61 5.77 -5.52
CA PHE A 70 -18.30 4.45 -6.07
C PHE A 70 -17.54 3.57 -5.08
N LEU A 71 -16.54 4.14 -4.38
CA LEU A 71 -15.69 3.43 -3.43
C LEU A 71 -16.40 3.17 -2.10
N GLY A 72 -17.40 3.98 -1.75
CA GLY A 72 -18.19 3.83 -0.53
C GLY A 72 -17.36 4.06 0.74
N ASP A 73 -17.54 3.20 1.74
CA ASP A 73 -16.91 3.33 3.06
C ASP A 73 -15.50 2.70 3.15
N ILE A 74 -14.75 2.76 2.06
CA ILE A 74 -13.34 2.34 2.01
C ILE A 74 -12.46 3.53 2.36
N PHE A 75 -11.54 3.34 3.30
CA PHE A 75 -10.62 4.38 3.73
C PHE A 75 -9.21 4.09 3.22
N PHE A 76 -8.54 5.13 2.76
CA PHE A 76 -7.18 5.07 2.24
C PHE A 76 -6.22 5.85 3.11
N TYR A 77 -5.00 5.36 3.21
CA TYR A 77 -3.95 5.94 4.03
C TYR A 77 -2.64 6.00 3.24
N ASN A 78 -1.89 7.08 3.41
CA ASN A 78 -0.51 7.12 2.92
C ASN A 78 0.43 6.69 4.05
N PHE A 79 1.12 5.58 3.85
CA PHE A 79 2.11 5.07 4.80
C PHE A 79 3.50 5.25 4.26
N ILE A 80 4.39 5.74 5.11
CA ILE A 80 5.82 5.65 4.91
C ILE A 80 6.31 4.47 5.74
N VAL A 81 6.88 3.47 5.08
CA VAL A 81 7.33 2.24 5.71
C VAL A 81 8.81 2.00 5.47
N VAL A 82 9.45 1.38 6.45
CA VAL A 82 10.84 0.94 6.37
C VAL A 82 10.92 -0.55 6.60
N ASP A 83 11.63 -1.22 5.71
CA ASP A 83 11.91 -2.64 5.82
C ASP A 83 13.40 -2.95 5.61
N VAL A 84 13.87 -4.03 6.22
CA VAL A 84 15.23 -4.53 6.05
C VAL A 84 15.14 -5.87 5.33
N CYS A 85 15.79 -5.98 4.18
CA CYS A 85 15.87 -7.26 3.48
C CYS A 85 16.70 -8.24 4.31
N THR A 86 16.10 -9.37 4.70
CA THR A 86 16.77 -10.40 5.51
C THR A 86 17.34 -11.54 4.65
N THR A 87 16.92 -11.65 3.39
CA THR A 87 17.27 -12.74 2.48
C THR A 87 18.21 -12.37 1.34
N CYS A 88 18.53 -11.08 1.11
CA CYS A 88 19.30 -10.67 -0.07
C CYS A 88 20.45 -9.69 0.25
N PRO A 89 21.70 -9.91 -0.23
CA PRO A 89 22.82 -9.00 0.02
C PRO A 89 22.75 -7.67 -0.74
N ILE A 90 22.22 -7.59 -1.96
CA ILE A 90 22.02 -6.37 -2.76
C ILE A 90 21.07 -6.75 -3.90
N LEU A 91 19.83 -6.26 -3.89
CA LEU A 91 19.06 -5.88 -5.10
C LEU A 91 17.76 -5.21 -4.65
N ILE A 92 17.77 -3.87 -4.58
CA ILE A 92 16.57 -3.06 -4.68
C ILE A 92 16.76 -2.30 -6.00
N LEU A 93 16.08 -2.74 -7.06
CA LEU A 93 15.96 -2.02 -8.32
C LEU A 93 14.56 -1.41 -8.39
#